data_AF-A0A7Y2CTR5-F1
#
_entry.id   AF-A0A7Y2CTR5-F1
#
_cell.length_a   1.000
_cell.length_b   1.000
_cell.length_c   1.000
_cell.angle_alpha   90.00
_cell.angle_beta   90.00
_cell.angle_gamma   90.00
#
_symmetry.space_group_name_H-M   'P 1'
#
loop_
_entity.id
_entity.type
_entity.pdbx_description
1 polymer ?
#
loop_
_entity_poly.entity_id
_entity_poly.type
_entity_poly.pdbx_seq_one_letter_code
_entity_poly.pdbx_strand_id
1 'polypeptide(L)'
;MQHVTIRSAIPTLLGLPLLVAAQIFAPAVTRAQATNAEILQEMAVQCVRPVATPYARLSLRPDPANPFLNQAVFNALTEDDKLLYLDTKDRTVDSVATANEVDASLGFKVERVSIRYDRDGRRKVTRNIDLDLSYILVGPDRRILSNQTCSTSHADQIHRSQIDEVENQTIPLTQGVRPSRGWLRRYAEPVVIGAASAVAVYLFFNIRSDSNESP
;
A
#
# COMPACT_ATOMS: atom_id res chain seq x y z
N MET A 1 58.32 -8.72 31.67
CA MET A 1 59.13 -7.50 31.54
C MET A 1 60.08 -7.68 30.36
N GLN A 2 59.80 -7.05 29.23
CA GLN A 2 60.80 -6.62 28.26
C GLN A 2 60.11 -5.64 27.30
N HIS A 3 60.50 -4.37 27.45
CA HIS A 3 60.12 -3.26 26.61
C HIS A 3 60.86 -3.36 25.27
N VAL A 4 60.14 -3.24 24.16
CA VAL A 4 60.75 -2.94 22.86
C VAL A 4 60.05 -1.73 22.27
N THR A 5 60.76 -0.61 22.32
CA THR A 5 60.47 0.69 21.72
C THR A 5 61.06 0.70 20.31
N ILE A 6 60.25 0.93 19.28
CA ILE A 6 60.76 1.24 17.93
C ILE A 6 60.24 2.61 17.49
N ARG A 7 61.21 3.46 17.16
CA ARG A 7 61.09 4.85 16.75
C ARG A 7 60.66 4.99 15.29
N SER A 8 59.76 5.95 15.09
CA SER A 8 59.64 6.92 13.99
C SER A 8 60.34 6.67 12.64
N ALA A 9 59.57 6.80 11.55
CA ALA A 9 59.99 7.53 10.36
C ALA A 9 58.77 8.16 9.67
N ILE A 10 58.70 9.49 9.71
CA ILE A 10 57.84 10.32 8.88
C ILE A 10 58.63 10.66 7.61
N PRO A 11 58.00 10.57 6.42
CA PRO A 11 58.22 11.61 5.44
C PRO A 11 56.90 12.16 4.91
N THR A 12 56.68 13.43 5.22
CA THR A 12 56.13 14.47 4.35
C THR A 12 56.75 14.35 2.94
N LEU A 13 56.10 14.59 1.81
CA LEU A 13 55.31 15.76 1.40
C LEU A 13 54.87 15.55 -0.06
N LEU A 14 53.90 16.36 -0.49
CA LEU A 14 53.68 16.85 -1.87
C LEU A 14 53.02 15.93 -2.90
N GLY A 15 51.77 16.29 -3.23
CA GLY A 15 51.20 15.99 -4.54
C GLY A 15 49.69 15.74 -4.53
N LEU A 16 48.87 16.62 -3.93
CA LEU A 16 47.44 16.58 -4.23
C LEU A 16 47.19 17.32 -5.54
N PRO A 17 46.80 16.65 -6.64
CA PRO A 17 46.26 17.34 -7.80
C PRO A 17 44.95 18.01 -7.38
N LEU A 18 44.90 19.32 -7.61
CA LEU A 18 43.69 20.12 -7.50
C LEU A 18 42.72 19.64 -8.60
N LEU A 19 41.95 18.59 -8.30
CA LEU A 19 40.89 18.08 -9.15
C LEU A 19 39.77 19.12 -9.12
N VAL A 20 39.76 19.99 -10.13
CA VAL A 20 38.66 20.89 -10.43
C VAL A 20 37.45 20.02 -10.72
N ALA A 21 36.65 19.74 -9.69
CA ALA A 21 35.37 19.09 -9.82
C ALA A 21 34.43 20.05 -10.56
N ALA A 22 34.40 19.93 -11.89
CA ALA A 22 33.30 20.42 -12.69
C ALA A 22 32.06 19.67 -12.21
N GLN A 23 31.32 20.26 -11.27
CA GLN A 23 29.99 19.80 -10.93
C GLN A 23 29.12 20.05 -12.15
N ILE A 24 29.04 19.03 -13.01
CA ILE A 24 28.03 18.92 -14.04
C ILE A 24 26.71 18.95 -13.27
N PHE A 25 26.03 20.09 -13.31
CA PHE A 25 24.65 20.22 -12.86
C PHE A 25 23.81 19.26 -13.71
N ALA A 26 23.66 18.03 -13.22
CA ALA A 26 22.66 17.12 -13.76
C ALA A 26 21.31 17.82 -13.59
N PRO A 27 20.49 17.94 -14.65
CA PRO A 27 19.16 18.50 -14.51
C PRO A 27 18.43 17.72 -13.43
N ALA A 28 17.82 18.42 -12.48
CA ALA A 28 16.99 17.80 -11.47
C ALA A 28 15.91 16.98 -12.20
N VAL A 29 16.03 15.66 -12.17
CA VAL A 29 15.03 14.77 -12.73
C VAL A 29 13.79 14.98 -11.88
N THR A 30 12.84 15.76 -12.38
CA THR A 30 11.48 15.84 -11.85
C THR A 30 10.89 14.45 -12.03
N ARG A 31 11.02 13.59 -11.01
CA ARG A 31 10.35 12.29 -11.01
C ARG A 31 8.85 12.57 -11.12
N ALA A 32 8.20 11.88 -12.06
CA ALA A 32 6.75 11.89 -12.14
C ALA A 32 6.16 11.46 -10.79
N GLN A 33 5.01 12.05 -10.42
CA GLN A 33 4.32 11.69 -9.19
C GLN A 33 3.90 10.22 -9.25
N ALA A 34 4.21 9.44 -8.21
CA ALA A 34 3.81 8.04 -8.15
C ALA A 34 2.28 7.91 -8.19
N THR A 35 1.79 7.02 -9.04
CA THR A 35 0.37 6.69 -9.17
C THR A 35 -0.12 5.90 -7.96
N ASN A 36 -1.44 5.85 -7.75
CA ASN A 36 -2.03 5.04 -6.68
C ASN A 36 -1.74 3.55 -6.87
N ALA A 37 -1.67 3.10 -8.14
CA ALA A 37 -1.33 1.72 -8.47
C ALA A 37 0.09 1.37 -8.03
N GLU A 38 1.07 2.22 -8.36
CA GLU A 38 2.48 2.04 -7.99
C GLU A 38 2.66 2.01 -6.48
N ILE A 39 2.01 2.93 -5.75
CA ILE A 39 2.09 2.97 -4.29
C ILE A 39 1.49 1.72 -3.66
N LEU A 40 0.32 1.26 -4.13
CA LEU A 40 -0.29 0.02 -3.64
C LEU A 40 0.58 -1.20 -3.94
N GLN A 41 1.23 -1.24 -5.10
CA GLN A 41 2.18 -2.30 -5.46
C GLN A 41 3.39 -2.31 -4.51
N GLU A 42 3.99 -1.16 -4.25
CA GLU A 42 5.11 -1.01 -3.31
C GLU A 42 4.71 -1.45 -1.90
N MET A 43 3.54 -1.00 -1.42
CA MET A 43 2.97 -1.38 -0.12
C MET A 43 2.73 -2.90 -0.03
N ALA A 44 2.22 -3.52 -1.09
CA ALA A 44 2.00 -4.97 -1.12
C ALA A 44 3.32 -5.75 -1.06
N VAL A 45 4.33 -5.32 -1.80
CA VAL A 45 5.68 -5.89 -1.76
C VAL A 45 6.28 -5.74 -0.36
N GLN A 46 6.16 -4.57 0.26
CA GLN A 46 6.64 -4.31 1.62
C GLN A 46 6.03 -5.29 2.64
N CYS A 47 4.75 -5.62 2.51
CA CYS A 47 4.08 -6.59 3.38
C CYS A 47 4.56 -8.03 3.17
N VAL A 48 4.80 -8.43 1.92
CA VAL A 48 5.08 -9.83 1.57
C VAL A 48 6.55 -10.20 1.72
N ARG A 49 7.46 -9.28 1.36
CA ARG A 49 8.90 -9.57 1.28
C ARG A 49 9.49 -10.19 2.54
N PRO A 50 9.23 -9.68 3.77
CA PRO A 50 9.81 -10.24 4.99
C PRO A 50 9.47 -11.72 5.21
N VAL A 51 8.27 -12.14 4.79
CA VAL A 51 7.73 -13.49 4.98
C VAL A 51 8.35 -14.48 4.01
N ALA A 52 8.66 -14.03 2.80
CA ALA A 52 9.25 -14.86 1.76
C ALA A 52 10.77 -15.07 1.92
N THR A 53 11.45 -14.21 2.69
CA THR A 53 12.92 -14.24 2.84
C THR A 53 13.52 -15.60 3.21
N PRO A 54 12.92 -16.44 4.11
CA PRO A 54 13.57 -17.67 4.55
C PRO A 54 13.60 -18.81 3.50
N TYR A 55 12.84 -18.69 2.41
CA TYR A 55 12.65 -19.78 1.44
C TYR A 55 13.34 -19.43 0.14
N ALA A 56 14.18 -20.32 -0.39
CA ALA A 56 14.85 -20.11 -1.68
C ALA A 56 13.91 -20.33 -2.88
N ARG A 57 12.91 -21.21 -2.71
CA ARG A 57 11.92 -21.57 -3.72
C ARG A 57 10.52 -21.43 -3.13
N LEU A 58 9.63 -20.78 -3.89
CA LEU A 58 8.30 -20.44 -3.41
C LEU A 58 7.31 -20.45 -4.57
N SER A 59 6.13 -21.02 -4.39
CA SER A 59 5.01 -20.83 -5.31
C SER A 59 4.16 -19.65 -4.85
N LEU A 60 3.79 -18.77 -5.78
CA LEU A 60 2.85 -17.67 -5.49
C LEU A 60 1.44 -18.12 -5.86
N ARG A 61 0.53 -18.09 -4.89
CA ARG A 61 -0.90 -18.26 -5.10
C ARG A 61 -1.52 -16.87 -5.32
N PRO A 62 -1.94 -16.54 -6.55
CA PRO A 62 -2.43 -15.21 -6.88
C PRO A 62 -3.79 -14.91 -6.22
N ASP A 63 -4.02 -13.64 -5.90
CA ASP A 63 -5.34 -13.09 -5.58
C ASP A 63 -6.08 -12.74 -6.89
N PRO A 64 -7.09 -13.50 -7.32
CA PRO A 64 -7.76 -13.25 -8.60
C PRO A 64 -8.52 -11.92 -8.63
N ALA A 65 -8.86 -11.35 -7.48
CA ALA A 65 -9.54 -10.06 -7.42
C ALA A 65 -8.58 -8.89 -7.73
N ASN A 66 -7.27 -9.10 -7.57
CA ASN A 66 -6.27 -8.02 -7.61
C ASN A 66 -5.05 -8.40 -8.48
N PRO A 67 -5.24 -8.62 -9.81
CA PRO A 67 -4.19 -9.14 -10.69
C PRO A 67 -2.95 -8.25 -10.78
N PHE A 68 -3.11 -6.93 -10.69
CA PHE A 68 -1.99 -5.99 -10.77
C PHE A 68 -1.05 -6.04 -9.55
N LEU A 69 -1.56 -6.45 -8.37
CA LEU A 69 -0.74 -6.68 -7.18
C LEU A 69 0.02 -8.00 -7.29
N ASN A 70 -0.60 -9.04 -7.86
CA ASN A 70 0.08 -10.31 -8.11
C ASN A 70 1.34 -10.12 -8.94
N GLN A 71 1.25 -9.31 -10.00
CA GLN A 71 2.40 -9.03 -10.86
C GLN A 71 3.53 -8.31 -10.09
N ALA A 72 3.21 -7.32 -9.27
CA ALA A 72 4.20 -6.58 -8.50
C ALA A 72 4.90 -7.47 -7.45
N VAL A 73 4.12 -8.28 -6.72
CA VAL A 73 4.66 -9.24 -5.75
C VAL A 73 5.51 -10.29 -6.46
N PHE A 74 5.05 -10.82 -7.59
CA PHE A 74 5.81 -11.79 -8.39
C PHE A 74 7.15 -11.20 -8.86
N ASN A 75 7.13 -9.99 -9.43
CA ASN A 75 8.35 -9.32 -9.89
C ASN A 75 9.33 -9.08 -8.75
N ALA A 76 8.87 -8.53 -7.62
CA ALA A 76 9.73 -8.23 -6.48
C ALA A 76 10.35 -9.48 -5.85
N LEU A 77 9.59 -10.57 -5.77
CA LEU A 77 10.13 -11.84 -5.28
C LEU A 77 11.10 -12.48 -6.28
N THR A 78 10.89 -12.30 -7.59
CA THR A 78 11.82 -12.77 -8.63
C THR A 78 13.15 -12.01 -8.56
N GLU A 79 13.10 -10.70 -8.32
CA GLU A 79 14.28 -9.84 -8.14
C GLU A 79 15.11 -10.21 -6.89
N ASP A 80 14.49 -10.84 -5.88
CA ASP A 80 15.15 -11.36 -4.69
C ASP A 80 15.80 -12.75 -4.89
N ASP A 81 16.06 -13.13 -6.14
CA ASP A 81 16.55 -14.45 -6.56
C ASP A 81 15.68 -15.61 -6.06
N LYS A 82 14.37 -15.38 -5.83
CA LYS A 82 13.44 -16.46 -5.48
C LYS A 82 12.94 -17.13 -6.75
N LEU A 83 13.12 -18.45 -6.82
CA LEU A 83 12.52 -19.25 -7.89
C LEU A 83 11.00 -19.34 -7.65
N LEU A 84 10.23 -18.66 -8.51
CA LEU A 84 8.77 -18.61 -8.42
C LEU A 84 8.10 -19.47 -9.48
N TYR A 85 7.16 -20.29 -9.00
CA TYR A 85 6.21 -20.99 -9.86
C TYR A 85 4.82 -20.39 -9.64
N LEU A 86 4.14 -20.06 -10.75
CA LEU A 86 2.73 -19.69 -10.70
C LEU A 86 1.89 -20.97 -10.53
N ASP A 87 1.28 -21.13 -9.36
CA ASP A 87 0.36 -22.22 -9.09
C ASP A 87 -0.97 -21.96 -9.83
N THR A 88 -1.04 -22.41 -11.08
CA THR A 88 -2.28 -22.40 -11.86
C THR A 88 -3.08 -23.64 -11.48
N LYS A 89 -4.30 -23.43 -10.96
CA LYS A 89 -5.20 -24.51 -10.47
C LYS A 89 -5.59 -25.57 -11.53
N ASP A 90 -5.13 -25.43 -12.77
CA ASP A 90 -5.41 -26.34 -13.90
C ASP A 90 -4.34 -27.43 -14.09
N ARG A 91 -3.62 -27.86 -13.04
CA ARG A 91 -2.82 -29.11 -13.13
C ARG A 91 -3.75 -30.33 -13.21
N THR A 92 -4.24 -30.60 -14.42
CA THR A 92 -4.69 -31.91 -14.85
C THR A 92 -3.50 -32.88 -14.80
N VAL A 93 -3.41 -33.60 -13.69
CA VAL A 93 -2.89 -34.96 -13.39
C VAL A 93 -1.73 -35.60 -14.21
N ASP A 94 -1.39 -35.19 -15.42
CA ASP A 94 -0.43 -35.90 -16.29
C ASP A 94 0.95 -35.25 -16.41
N SER A 95 1.18 -34.10 -15.77
CA SER A 95 2.54 -33.57 -15.64
C SER A 95 3.22 -34.22 -14.44
N VAL A 96 3.93 -35.31 -14.71
CA VAL A 96 4.93 -35.96 -13.84
C VAL A 96 6.08 -34.98 -13.61
N ALA A 97 5.80 -33.87 -12.91
CA ALA A 97 6.79 -33.17 -12.13
C ALA A 97 7.11 -34.10 -10.97
N THR A 98 8.31 -34.64 -10.97
CA THR A 98 8.93 -35.35 -9.84
C THR A 98 8.46 -34.77 -8.51
N ALA A 99 7.59 -35.49 -7.82
CA ALA A 99 6.85 -35.09 -6.63
C ALA A 99 7.73 -34.90 -5.36
N ASN A 100 9.03 -34.67 -5.54
CA ASN A 100 10.02 -34.59 -4.46
C ASN A 100 10.53 -33.17 -4.18
N GLU A 101 10.14 -32.16 -4.96
CA GLU A 101 10.35 -30.75 -4.61
C GLU A 101 9.00 -30.08 -4.40
N VAL A 102 8.45 -30.23 -3.19
CA VAL A 102 7.30 -29.44 -2.77
C VAL A 102 7.85 -28.10 -2.29
N ASP A 103 7.78 -27.08 -3.13
CA ASP A 103 8.16 -25.72 -2.75
C ASP A 103 7.12 -25.14 -1.77
N ALA A 104 7.55 -24.27 -0.86
CA ALA A 104 6.62 -23.53 0.00
C ALA A 104 5.65 -22.71 -0.86
N SER A 105 4.42 -22.48 -0.40
CA SER A 105 3.40 -21.71 -1.12
C SER A 105 2.99 -20.48 -0.33
N LEU A 106 3.05 -19.32 -0.96
CA LEU A 106 2.58 -18.05 -0.40
C LEU A 106 1.31 -17.64 -1.12
N GLY A 107 0.23 -17.48 -0.38
CA GLY A 107 -0.95 -16.75 -0.85
C GLY A 107 -1.09 -15.44 -0.10
N PHE A 108 -1.62 -14.43 -0.75
CA PHE A 108 -2.07 -13.21 -0.10
C PHE A 108 -3.48 -12.84 -0.59
N LYS A 109 -4.16 -12.01 0.19
CA LYS A 109 -5.48 -11.49 -0.12
C LYS A 109 -5.59 -10.06 0.36
N VAL A 110 -6.16 -9.20 -0.48
CA VAL A 110 -6.51 -7.84 -0.08
C VAL A 110 -7.76 -7.86 0.79
N GLU A 111 -7.64 -7.41 2.03
CA GLU A 111 -8.78 -7.29 2.94
C GLU A 111 -9.41 -5.90 2.87
N ARG A 112 -8.58 -4.84 2.77
CA ARG A 112 -9.06 -3.46 2.64
C ARG A 112 -8.07 -2.61 1.86
N VAL A 113 -8.61 -1.75 0.99
CA VAL A 113 -7.89 -0.60 0.43
C VAL A 113 -8.73 0.64 0.70
N SER A 114 -8.09 1.70 1.16
CA SER A 114 -8.71 3.02 1.28
C SER A 114 -7.81 4.07 0.67
N ILE A 115 -8.33 4.82 -0.30
CA ILE A 115 -7.64 5.99 -0.84
C ILE A 115 -8.52 7.20 -0.54
N ARG A 116 -7.98 8.18 0.17
CA ARG A 116 -8.69 9.40 0.54
C ARG A 116 -7.84 10.61 0.17
N TYR A 117 -8.49 11.62 -0.36
CA TYR A 117 -7.87 12.90 -0.64
C TYR A 117 -8.44 13.96 0.30
N ASP A 118 -7.63 14.39 1.25
CA ASP A 118 -7.96 15.42 2.20
C ASP A 118 -7.47 16.78 1.67
N ARG A 119 -8.28 17.82 1.84
CA ARG A 119 -7.95 19.14 1.31
C ARG A 119 -6.82 19.77 2.11
N ASP A 120 -5.73 20.12 1.43
CA ASP A 120 -4.59 20.82 2.01
C ASP A 120 -4.36 22.16 1.30
N GLY A 121 -5.11 23.17 1.72
CA GLY A 121 -5.12 24.49 1.08
C GLY A 121 -5.99 24.58 -0.19
N ARG A 122 -5.64 25.49 -1.10
CA ARG A 122 -6.47 25.81 -2.29
C ARG A 122 -6.24 24.87 -3.47
N ARG A 123 -4.99 24.46 -3.67
CA ARG A 123 -4.53 23.75 -4.87
C ARG A 123 -3.87 22.41 -4.57
N LYS A 124 -3.64 22.09 -3.29
CA LYS A 124 -3.02 20.82 -2.90
C LYS A 124 -4.02 19.97 -2.15
N VAL A 125 -3.76 18.67 -2.17
CA VAL A 125 -4.47 17.67 -1.38
C VAL A 125 -3.44 16.75 -0.74
N THR A 126 -3.72 16.33 0.47
CA THR A 126 -3.02 15.22 1.11
C THR A 126 -3.71 13.95 0.63
N ARG A 127 -2.97 13.08 -0.05
CA ARG A 127 -3.43 11.76 -0.44
C ARG A 127 -3.01 10.78 0.65
N ASN A 128 -3.99 10.09 1.22
CA ASN A 128 -3.81 9.04 2.21
C ASN A 128 -4.23 7.70 1.59
N ILE A 129 -3.32 6.73 1.57
CA ILE A 129 -3.54 5.39 1.05
C ILE A 129 -3.32 4.40 2.20
N ASP A 130 -4.32 3.58 2.49
CA ASP A 130 -4.25 2.50 3.46
C ASP A 130 -4.43 1.16 2.74
N LEU A 131 -3.58 0.18 3.06
CA LEU A 131 -3.66 -1.18 2.55
C LEU A 131 -3.61 -2.17 3.72
N ASP A 132 -4.62 -3.03 3.82
CA ASP A 132 -4.64 -4.20 4.68
C ASP A 132 -4.59 -5.46 3.83
N LEU A 133 -3.55 -6.26 4.02
CA LEU A 133 -3.35 -7.56 3.40
C LEU A 133 -3.38 -8.65 4.47
N SER A 134 -3.97 -9.80 4.13
CA SER A 134 -3.68 -11.06 4.82
C SER A 134 -2.79 -11.92 3.94
N TYR A 135 -1.91 -12.70 4.54
CA TYR A 135 -1.10 -13.68 3.81
C TYR A 135 -0.97 -14.98 4.58
N ILE A 136 -0.87 -16.06 3.82
CA ILE A 136 -0.69 -17.41 4.30
C ILE A 136 0.54 -18.02 3.62
N LEU A 137 1.47 -18.47 4.44
CA LEU A 137 2.63 -19.24 4.01
C LEU A 137 2.40 -20.70 4.40
N VAL A 138 2.42 -21.57 3.41
CA VAL A 138 2.24 -23.01 3.55
C VAL A 138 3.57 -23.69 3.22
N GLY A 139 4.05 -24.56 4.10
CA GLY A 139 5.29 -25.28 3.91
C GLY A 139 5.19 -26.40 2.88
N PRO A 140 6.34 -27.00 2.51
CA PRO A 140 6.41 -28.22 1.70
C PRO A 140 5.54 -29.37 2.23
N ASP A 141 5.38 -29.46 3.54
CA ASP A 141 4.59 -30.46 4.25
C ASP A 141 3.09 -30.13 4.31
N ARG A 142 2.65 -29.09 3.59
CA ARG A 142 1.30 -28.52 3.58
C ARG A 142 0.85 -27.96 4.94
N ARG A 143 1.77 -27.77 5.90
CA ARG A 143 1.43 -27.10 7.15
C ARG A 143 1.48 -25.60 6.98
N ILE A 144 0.62 -24.90 7.71
CA ILE A 144 0.65 -23.44 7.76
C ILE A 144 1.87 -23.04 8.59
N LEU A 145 2.84 -22.39 7.95
CA LEU A 145 4.05 -21.86 8.59
C LEU A 145 3.82 -20.46 9.12
N SER A 146 3.02 -19.66 8.41
CA SER A 146 2.60 -18.32 8.85
C SER A 146 1.21 -18.00 8.32
N ASN A 147 0.43 -17.28 9.13
CA ASN A 147 -0.83 -16.67 8.76
C ASN A 147 -0.94 -15.34 9.52
N GLN A 148 -0.69 -14.25 8.82
CA GLN A 148 -0.56 -12.93 9.42
C GLN A 148 -1.26 -11.88 8.56
N THR A 149 -1.56 -10.75 9.19
CA THR A 149 -2.05 -9.56 8.51
C THR A 149 -0.95 -8.49 8.49
N CYS A 150 -0.93 -7.70 7.42
CA CYS A 150 -0.08 -6.53 7.28
C CYS A 150 -0.96 -5.33 6.97
N SER A 151 -0.86 -4.30 7.81
CA SER A 151 -1.50 -3.01 7.61
C SER A 151 -0.42 -1.97 7.40
N THR A 152 -0.46 -1.29 6.25
CA THR A 152 0.48 -0.23 5.91
C THR A 152 -0.27 0.98 5.38
N SER A 153 0.31 2.16 5.58
CA SER A 153 -0.26 3.42 5.11
C SER A 153 0.80 4.29 4.47
N HIS A 154 0.38 5.07 3.48
CA HIS A 154 1.18 6.04 2.77
C HIS A 154 0.45 7.37 2.74
N ALA A 155 1.18 8.46 3.00
CA ALA A 155 0.64 9.81 2.95
C ALA A 155 1.61 10.74 2.23
N ASP A 156 1.11 11.44 1.22
CA ASP A 156 1.87 12.44 0.48
C ASP A 156 0.99 13.63 0.06
N GLN A 157 1.64 14.66 -0.48
CA GLN A 157 0.97 15.87 -0.93
C GLN A 157 1.08 15.97 -2.46
N ILE A 158 -0.07 16.08 -3.12
CA ILE A 158 -0.14 16.24 -4.58
C ILE A 158 -0.93 17.49 -4.96
N HIS A 159 -0.74 17.98 -6.19
CA HIS A 159 -1.58 19.04 -6.71
C HIS A 159 -2.97 18.48 -7.04
N ARG A 160 -4.03 19.24 -6.75
CA ARG A 160 -5.42 18.80 -6.94
C ARG A 160 -5.74 18.43 -8.39
N SER A 161 -5.09 19.06 -9.36
CA SER A 161 -5.27 18.73 -10.78
C SER A 161 -4.68 17.37 -11.17
N GLN A 162 -3.77 16.81 -10.35
CA GLN A 162 -3.11 15.55 -10.63
C GLN A 162 -3.91 14.33 -10.13
N ILE A 163 -5.03 14.54 -9.43
CA ILE A 163 -5.87 13.43 -8.92
C ILE A 163 -6.26 12.48 -10.07
N ASP A 164 -6.68 13.03 -11.21
CA ASP A 164 -7.08 12.23 -12.37
C ASP A 164 -5.88 11.51 -13.05
N GLU A 165 -4.66 12.01 -12.86
CA GLU A 165 -3.43 11.43 -13.42
C GLU A 165 -2.87 10.30 -12.55
N VAL A 166 -3.02 10.39 -11.23
CA VAL A 166 -2.53 9.36 -10.29
C VAL A 166 -3.53 8.21 -10.11
N GLU A 167 -4.78 8.40 -10.51
CA GLU A 167 -5.83 7.37 -10.50
C GLU A 167 -5.83 6.57 -11.81
N ASN A 168 -5.89 5.25 -11.72
CA ASN A 168 -6.10 4.42 -12.90
C ASN A 168 -7.60 4.17 -13.09
N GLN A 169 -8.19 4.79 -14.11
CA GLN A 169 -9.63 4.67 -14.41
C GLN A 169 -10.07 3.24 -14.75
N THR A 170 -9.14 2.38 -15.19
CA THR A 170 -9.43 0.97 -15.50
C THR A 170 -9.37 0.05 -14.29
N ILE A 171 -8.81 0.51 -13.15
CA ILE A 171 -8.66 -0.28 -11.93
C ILE A 171 -9.39 0.41 -10.78
N PRO A 172 -10.64 0.01 -10.46
CA PRO A 172 -11.45 0.65 -9.42
C PRO A 172 -10.78 0.76 -8.05
N LEU A 173 -9.94 -0.23 -7.69
CA LEU A 173 -9.19 -0.24 -6.42
C LEU A 173 -8.25 0.96 -6.25
N THR A 174 -7.83 1.57 -7.36
CA THR A 174 -6.90 2.72 -7.36
C THR A 174 -7.61 4.06 -7.29
N GLN A 175 -8.95 4.09 -7.30
CA GLN A 175 -9.75 5.31 -7.26
C GLN A 175 -10.05 5.70 -5.80
N GLY A 176 -9.83 6.96 -5.46
CA GLY A 176 -10.02 7.44 -4.10
C GLY A 176 -11.27 8.28 -3.88
N VAL A 177 -11.64 8.41 -2.61
CA VAL A 177 -12.70 9.33 -2.19
C VAL A 177 -12.16 10.76 -2.30
N ARG A 178 -12.68 11.50 -3.28
CA ARG A 178 -12.34 12.91 -3.50
C ARG A 178 -12.82 13.77 -2.33
N PRO A 179 -12.14 14.89 -2.03
CA PRO A 179 -12.60 15.80 -1.00
C PRO A 179 -14.00 16.30 -1.39
N SER A 180 -14.97 16.07 -0.51
CA SER A 180 -16.33 16.52 -0.76
C SER A 180 -16.34 18.03 -0.96
N ARG A 181 -17.13 18.50 -1.93
CA ARG A 181 -17.39 19.93 -2.06
C ARG A 181 -18.17 20.31 -0.80
N GLY A 182 -17.49 20.98 0.14
CA GLY A 182 -18.05 21.36 1.43
C GLY A 182 -19.37 22.15 1.36
N TRP A 183 -19.79 22.61 0.18
CA TRP A 183 -21.11 23.20 -0.03
C TRP A 183 -22.26 22.24 0.31
N LEU A 184 -22.24 20.99 -0.17
CA LEU A 184 -23.35 20.06 0.10
C LEU A 184 -23.49 19.76 1.59
N ARG A 185 -22.38 19.46 2.27
CA ARG A 185 -22.38 19.23 3.72
C ARG A 185 -22.78 20.48 4.50
N ARG A 186 -22.29 21.66 4.11
CA ARG A 186 -22.59 22.94 4.79
C ARG A 186 -24.06 23.33 4.80
N TYR A 187 -24.87 22.84 3.85
CA TYR A 187 -26.30 23.20 3.75
C TYR A 187 -27.23 22.01 3.98
N ALA A 188 -26.86 20.80 3.56
CA ALA A 188 -27.69 19.63 3.79
C ALA A 188 -27.74 19.25 5.28
N GLU A 189 -26.62 19.34 5.99
CA GLU A 189 -26.52 19.01 7.42
C GLU A 189 -27.48 19.85 8.29
N PRO A 190 -27.50 21.20 8.22
CA PRO A 190 -28.46 22.00 8.98
C PRO A 190 -29.92 21.82 8.52
N VAL A 191 -30.19 21.58 7.23
CA VAL A 191 -31.56 21.35 6.73
C VAL A 191 -32.14 20.05 7.28
N VAL A 192 -31.36 18.97 7.29
CA VAL A 192 -31.80 17.67 7.82
C VAL A 192 -32.07 17.76 9.31
N ILE A 193 -31.20 18.43 10.08
CA ILE A 193 -31.40 18.64 11.51
C ILE A 193 -32.68 19.46 11.75
N GLY A 194 -32.87 20.55 11.01
CA GLY A 194 -34.07 21.39 11.11
C GLY A 194 -35.36 20.62 10.80
N ALA A 195 -35.37 19.81 9.73
CA ALA A 195 -36.51 18.97 9.37
C ALA A 195 -36.81 17.91 10.44
N ALA A 196 -35.78 17.23 10.96
CA ALA A 196 -35.93 16.24 12.02
C ALA A 196 -36.48 16.88 13.31
N SER A 197 -35.99 18.06 13.70
CA SER A 197 -36.51 18.80 14.85
C SER A 197 -37.97 19.22 14.65
N ALA A 198 -38.33 19.70 13.46
CA ALA A 198 -39.71 20.08 13.17
C ALA A 198 -40.67 18.87 13.23
N VAL A 199 -40.27 17.73 12.68
CA VAL A 199 -41.05 16.48 12.75
C VAL A 199 -41.19 16.00 14.21
N ALA A 200 -40.12 16.05 14.99
CA ALA A 200 -40.15 15.67 16.40
C ALA A 200 -41.10 16.57 17.21
N VAL A 201 -41.04 17.89 16.99
CA VAL A 201 -41.96 18.84 17.64
C VAL A 201 -43.41 18.59 17.21
N TYR A 202 -43.64 18.39 15.91
CA TYR A 202 -44.97 18.09 15.38
C TYR A 202 -45.55 16.82 16.01
N LEU A 203 -44.79 15.72 16.02
CA LEU A 203 -45.19 14.46 16.65
C LEU A 203 -45.47 14.63 18.15
N PHE A 204 -44.64 15.41 18.85
CA PHE A 204 -44.80 15.65 20.29
C PHE A 204 -46.12 16.38 20.59
N PHE A 205 -46.50 17.38 19.80
CA PHE A 205 -47.78 18.07 19.96
C PHE A 205 -48.96 17.19 19.57
N ASN A 206 -48.83 16.38 18.53
CA ASN A 206 -49.92 15.52 18.06
C ASN A 206 -50.26 14.42 19.08
N ILE A 207 -49.24 13.76 19.65
CA ILE A 207 -49.43 12.72 20.69
C ILE A 207 -50.04 13.31 21.97
N ARG A 208 -49.67 14.55 22.33
CA ARG A 208 -50.21 15.20 23.53
C ARG A 208 -51.64 15.72 23.34
N SER A 209 -52.02 16.04 22.11
CA SER A 209 -53.38 16.46 21.73
C SER A 209 -54.39 15.33 21.90
N ASP A 210 -54.09 14.12 21.39
CA ASP A 210 -55.02 12.98 21.46
C ASP A 210 -55.19 12.41 22.88
N SER A 211 -54.23 12.65 23.78
CA SER A 211 -54.33 12.19 25.18
C SER A 211 -55.39 12.93 26.03
N ASN A 212 -56.02 13.99 25.51
CA ASN A 212 -57.07 14.76 26.20
C ASN A 212 -58.50 14.36 25.79
N GLU A 213 -58.67 13.41 24.88
CA GLU A 213 -59.97 12.81 24.56
C GLU A 213 -60.05 11.41 25.18
N SER A 214 -60.33 11.35 26.48
CA SER A 214 -60.93 10.16 27.09
C SER A 214 -62.34 10.52 27.57
N PRO A 215 -63.39 9.75 27.22
CA PRO A 215 -64.76 9.96 27.69
C PRO A 215 -64.93 9.74 29.19
#